data_AF-A0A524FIT9-F1
#
_entry.id   AF-A0A524FIT9-F1
#
_cell.length_a   1.000
_cell.length_b   1.000
_cell.length_c   1.000
_cell.angle_alpha   90.00
_cell.angle_beta   90.00
_cell.angle_gamma   90.00
#
_symmetry.space_group_name_H-M   'P 1'
#
loop_
_entity.id
_entity.type
_entity.pdbx_description
1 polymer ?
#
loop_
_entity_poly.entity_id
_entity_poly.type
_entity_poly.pdbx_seq_one_letter_code
_entity_poly.pdbx_strand_id
1 'polypeptide(L)' 'MYNEISEEMINLKNHLIEILQDDMALRSNFEFSCENKNLIQEQNLSKRIQQGISILRNKLIINSEIETEIRQKLNFLT' A
#
# COMPACT_ATOMS: atom_id res chain seq x y z
N MET A 1 -3.04 -1.18 50.80
CA MET A 1 -1.99 -0.37 50.15
C MET A 1 -0.99 -1.18 49.33
N TYR A 2 -0.06 -1.96 49.90
CA TYR A 2 0.97 -2.64 49.08
C TYR A 2 0.39 -3.66 48.08
N ASN A 3 -0.59 -4.46 48.51
CA ASN A 3 -1.26 -5.45 47.65
C ASN A 3 -2.11 -4.80 46.54
N GLU A 4 -2.77 -3.67 46.83
CA GLU A 4 -3.55 -2.91 45.85
C GLU A 4 -2.64 -2.27 44.79
N ILE A 5 -1.52 -1.67 45.20
CA ILE A 5 -0.51 -1.12 44.28
C ILE A 5 0.09 -2.24 43.40
N SER A 6 0.28 -3.44 43.96
CA SER A 6 0.77 -4.59 43.21
C SER A 6 -0.24 -5.06 42.15
N GLU A 7 -1.54 -5.09 42.46
CA GLU A 7 -2.59 -5.46 41.51
C GLU A 7 -2.75 -4.41 40.40
N GLU A 8 -2.73 -3.13 40.75
CA GLU A 8 -2.79 -2.03 39.78
C GLU A 8 -1.61 -2.08 38.79
N MET A 9 -0.41 -2.41 39.27
CA MET A 9 0.77 -2.59 38.42
C MET A 9 0.68 -3.80 37.50
N ILE A 10 0.06 -4.90 37.95
CA ILE A 10 -0.21 -6.07 37.11
C ILE A 10 -1.22 -5.72 36.02
N ASN A 11 -2.27 -4.97 36.36
CA ASN A 11 -3.28 -4.52 35.40
C ASN A 11 -2.67 -3.57 34.36
N LEU A 12 -1.82 -2.63 34.78
CA LEU A 12 -1.11 -1.74 33.88
C LEU A 12 -0.20 -2.51 32.92
N LYS A 13 0.55 -3.50 33.43
CA LYS A 13 1.40 -4.37 32.60
C LYS A 13 0.59 -5.09 31.53
N ASN A 14 -0.54 -5.67 31.90
CA ASN A 14 -1.38 -6.41 30.95
C ASN A 14 -1.96 -5.47 29.89
N HIS A 15 -2.43 -4.30 30.30
CA HIS A 15 -2.95 -3.29 29.37
C HIS A 15 -1.88 -2.80 28.38
N LEU A 16 -0.64 -2.60 28.83
CA LEU A 16 0.47 -2.24 27.94
C LEU A 16 0.81 -3.34 26.94
N ILE A 17 0.74 -4.61 27.36
CA ILE A 17 0.98 -5.76 26.47
C ILE A 17 -0.10 -5.83 25.38
N GLU A 18 -1.38 -5.62 25.74
CA GLU A 18 -2.48 -5.59 24.77
C GLU A 18 -2.26 -4.48 23.72
N ILE A 19 -1.94 -3.26 24.16
CA ILE A 19 -1.66 -2.13 23.25
C ILE A 19 -0.51 -2.46 22.30
N LEU A 20 0.56 -3.08 22.80
CA LEU A 20 1.71 -3.46 21.98
C LEU A 20 1.34 -4.53 20.96
N GLN A 21 0.54 -5.53 21.35
CA GLN A 21 0.08 -6.58 20.45
C GLN A 21 -0.81 -6.03 19.34
N ASP A 22 -1.71 -5.10 19.66
CA ASP A 22 -2.58 -4.44 18.69
C ASP A 22 -1.76 -3.58 17.69
N ASP A 23 -0.78 -2.80 18.17
CA ASP A 23 0.11 -2.03 17.29
C ASP A 23 0.94 -2.94 16.37
N MET A 24 1.47 -4.04 16.92
CA MET A 24 2.20 -5.03 16.12
C MET A 24 1.32 -5.68 15.05
N ALA A 25 0.06 -6.01 15.38
CA ALA A 25 -0.88 -6.58 14.42
C ALA A 25 -1.22 -5.57 13.29
N LEU A 26 -1.44 -4.30 13.63
CA LEU A 26 -1.68 -3.25 12.64
C LEU A 26 -0.49 -3.04 11.71
N ARG A 27 0.74 -2.99 12.24
CA ARG A 27 1.96 -2.85 11.44
C ARG A 27 2.21 -4.06 10.56
N SER A 28 2.02 -5.27 11.09
CA SER A 28 2.16 -6.51 10.32
C SER A 28 1.17 -6.55 9.15
N ASN A 29 -0.08 -6.15 9.37
CA ASN A 29 -1.08 -6.05 8.31
C ASN A 29 -0.73 -4.97 7.27
N PHE A 30 -0.16 -3.84 7.71
CA PHE A 30 0.30 -2.79 6.82
C PHE A 30 1.48 -3.27 5.95
N GLU A 31 2.51 -3.85 6.55
CA GLU A 31 3.68 -4.40 5.87
C GLU A 31 3.28 -5.50 4.88
N PHE A 32 2.41 -6.42 5.31
CA PHE A 32 1.89 -7.48 4.44
C PHE A 32 1.07 -6.92 3.25
N SER A 33 0.28 -5.86 3.47
CA SER A 33 -0.44 -5.19 2.38
C SER A 33 0.51 -4.46 1.43
N CYS A 34 1.58 -3.86 1.94
CA CYS A 34 2.58 -3.15 1.14
C CYS A 34 3.44 -4.11 0.31
N GLU A 35 3.84 -5.25 0.87
CA GLU A 35 4.59 -6.28 0.15
C GLU A 35 3.75 -6.92 -0.95
N ASN A 36 2.49 -7.28 -0.68
CA ASN A 36 1.62 -7.91 -1.68
C ASN A 36 1.10 -6.95 -2.76
N LYS A 37 1.08 -5.63 -2.50
CA LYS A 37 0.67 -4.60 -3.47
C LYS A 37 1.84 -3.77 -3.98
N ASN A 38 3.05 -4.33 -3.96
CA ASN A 38 4.20 -3.63 -4.51
C ASN A 38 4.12 -3.62 -6.05
N LEU A 39 3.38 -2.64 -6.58
CA LEU A 39 3.16 -2.44 -8.01
C LEU A 39 4.49 -2.33 -8.78
N ILE A 40 5.56 -1.86 -8.13
CA ILE A 40 6.89 -1.74 -8.72
C ILE A 40 7.49 -3.11 -9.03
N GLN A 41 7.15 -4.14 -8.25
CA GLN A 41 7.60 -5.52 -8.45
C GLN A 41 6.69 -6.32 -9.38
N GLU A 42 5.51 -5.80 -9.76
CA GLU A 42 4.63 -6.48 -10.71
C GLU A 42 5.27 -6.51 -12.11
N GLN A 43 5.69 -7.70 -12.56
CA GLN A 43 6.23 -7.93 -13.90
C GLN A 43 5.31 -7.42 -15.04
N ASN A 44 4.00 -7.31 -14.77
CA ASN A 44 2.99 -6.90 -15.74
C ASN A 44 2.57 -5.42 -15.62
N LEU A 45 3.14 -4.63 -14.70
CA LEU A 45 2.72 -3.25 -14.48
C LEU A 45 2.79 -2.41 -15.76
N SER A 46 3.91 -2.51 -16.49
CA SER A 46 4.10 -1.80 -17.77
C SER A 46 3.00 -2.13 -18.77
N LYS A 47 2.66 -3.41 -18.93
CA LYS A 47 1.60 -3.88 -19.81
C LYS A 47 0.22 -3.34 -19.39
N ARG A 48 -0.07 -3.31 -18.10
CA ARG A 48 -1.34 -2.78 -17.56
C ARG A 48 -1.46 -1.27 -17.80
N ILE A 49 -0.38 -0.52 -17.62
CA ILE A 49 -0.38 0.92 -17.89
C ILE A 49 -0.61 1.18 -19.39
N GLN A 50 0.09 0.45 -20.26
CA GLN A 50 -0.14 0.56 -21.71
C GLN A 50 -1.57 0.23 -22.12
N GLN A 51 -2.18 -0.81 -21.52
CA GLN A 51 -3.60 -1.13 -21.73
C GLN A 51 -4.51 0.01 -21.26
N GLY A 52 -4.23 0.61 -20.11
CA GLY A 52 -4.96 1.77 -19.60
C GLY A 52 -4.91 2.96 -20.55
N ILE A 53 -3.72 3.28 -21.08
CA ILE A 53 -3.54 4.35 -22.08
C ILE A 53 -4.39 4.06 -23.33
N SER A 54 -4.35 2.83 -23.84
CA SER A 54 -5.17 2.43 -25.00
C SER A 54 -6.67 2.54 -24.73
N ILE A 55 -7.14 2.18 -23.53
CA ILE A 55 -8.55 2.33 -23.13
C ILE A 55 -8.95 3.81 -23.11
N LEU A 56 -8.11 4.69 -22.55
CA LEU A 56 -8.38 6.13 -22.49
C LEU A 56 -8.50 6.73 -23.91
N ARG A 57 -7.62 6.30 -24.83
CA ARG A 57 -7.67 6.70 -26.24
C ARG A 57 -8.95 6.19 -26.91
N ASN A 58 -9.29 4.91 -26.72
CA ASN A 58 -10.51 4.31 -27.29
C ASN A 58 -11.79 4.97 -26.79
N LYS A 59 -11.78 5.47 -25.55
CA LYS A 59 -12.90 6.23 -24.95
C LYS A 59 -12.90 7.72 -25.35
N LEU A 60 -11.99 8.15 -26.23
CA LEU A 60 -11.83 9.54 -26.66
C LEU A 60 -11.56 10.52 -25.49
N ILE A 61 -11.05 10.01 -24.37
CA ILE A 61 -10.67 10.82 -23.19
C ILE A 61 -9.33 11.53 -23.48
N ILE A 62 -8.44 10.86 -24.19
CA ILE A 62 -7.17 11.41 -24.67
C ILE A 62 -7.09 11.26 -26.19
N ASN A 63 -6.43 12.21 -26.85
CA ASN A 63 -6.14 12.15 -28.27
C ASN A 63 -4.77 11.48 -28.52
N SER A 64 -4.41 11.30 -29.79
CA SER A 64 -3.15 10.66 -30.20
C SER A 64 -1.89 11.42 -29.79
N GLU A 65 -1.98 12.74 -29.65
CA GLU A 65 -0.86 13.59 -29.23
C GLU A 65 -0.56 13.37 -27.74
N ILE A 66 -1.59 13.41 -26.89
CA ILE A 66 -1.50 13.12 -25.46
C ILE A 66 -1.05 11.68 -25.21
N GLU A 67 -1.56 10.70 -25.98
CA GLU A 67 -1.08 9.31 -25.90
C GLU A 67 0.43 9.23 -26.16
N THR A 68 0.91 9.89 -27.21
CA THR A 68 2.34 9.90 -27.58
C THR A 68 3.18 10.53 -26.48
N GLU A 69 2.77 11.67 -25.95
CA GLU A 69 3.48 12.36 -24.86
C GLU A 69 3.58 11.49 -23.60
N ILE A 70 2.48 10.85 -23.20
CA ILE A 70 2.45 9.96 -22.03
C ILE A 70 3.41 8.78 -22.25
N ARG A 71 3.37 8.14 -23.43
CA ARG A 71 4.25 7.00 -23.73
C ARG A 71 5.73 7.38 -23.75
N GLN A 72 6.06 8.55 -24.28
CA GLN A 72 7.44 9.06 -24.29
C GLN A 72 7.94 9.33 -22.86
N LYS A 73 7.15 10.02 -22.04
CA LYS A 73 7.53 10.31 -20.64
C LYS A 73 7.72 9.06 -19.79
N LEU A 74 6.99 7.99 -20.09
CA LEU A 74 7.07 6.72 -19.38
C LEU A 74 8.05 5.72 -20.04
N ASN A 75 8.80 6.14 -21.06
CA ASN A 75 9.71 5.28 -21.83
C ASN A 75 9.04 3.99 -22.34
N PHE A 76 7.76 4.08 -22.70
CA PHE A 76 6.97 2.97 -23.25
C PHE A 76 7.04 2.86 -24.77
N LEU A 77 7.95 3.58 -25.42
CA LEU A 77 8.22 3.49 -26.85
C LEU A 77 9.73 3.42 -27.09
N THR A 78 10.21 2.62 -28.05
CA THR A 78 9.48 1.94 -29.15
C THR A 78 9.23 0.46 -28.92
#